data_AF-A0A9D9ERB0-F1
#
_entry.id   AF-A0A9D9ERB0-F1
#
_cell.length_a   1.000
_cell.length_b   1.000
_cell.length_c   1.000
_cell.angle_alpha   90.00
_cell.angle_beta   90.00
_cell.angle_gamma   90.00
#
_symmetry.space_group_name_H-M   'P 1'
#
loop_
_entity.id
_entity.type
_entity.pdbx_description
1 polymer ?
#
loop_
_entity_poly.entity_id
_entity_poly.type
_entity_poly.pdbx_seq_one_letter_code
_entity_poly.pdbx_strand_id
1 'polypeptide(L)'
;MITLGFRNKFGGWLRSITAIVLGIIMVSNPGTSLLIVVKVLAAFLIASGIVSLVYGIINRQRGALALMVTNAVVDIAIGVILFIFPKEVASFMLILIGILVLIFGIMQIIVLISASKVVNNGIFIYIMPALCIIGGALLLFRPFSSISALVLLAGIAVLIYGVSEFIATWRINRAMKAYETAANDNSGQTGNDMSEAKDVDYEKVEDDK
;
A
#
# COMPACT_ATOMS: atom_id res chain seq x y z
N MET A 1 5.84 -1.86 6.43
CA MET A 1 6.79 -0.73 6.45
C MET A 1 6.78 -0.04 5.10
N ILE A 2 5.89 0.95 4.90
CA ILE A 2 6.00 2.08 3.94
C ILE A 2 5.15 3.22 4.56
N THR A 3 5.76 4.10 5.35
CA THR A 3 5.13 5.27 6.00
C THR A 3 5.46 6.57 5.27
N LEU A 4 5.60 6.52 3.94
CA LEU A 4 5.78 7.71 3.10
C LEU A 4 4.42 8.34 2.81
N GLY A 5 3.98 9.23 3.70
CA GLY A 5 2.73 9.98 3.51
C GLY A 5 2.24 10.81 4.70
N PHE A 6 2.93 10.77 5.85
CA PHE A 6 2.47 11.47 7.07
C PHE A 6 2.71 12.98 7.11
N ARG A 7 3.11 13.63 6.00
CA ARG A 7 3.29 15.10 6.01
C ARG A 7 1.97 15.86 5.92
N ASN A 8 0.91 15.26 5.37
CA ASN A 8 -0.43 15.86 5.32
C ASN A 8 -1.45 14.94 6.01
N LYS A 9 -2.26 15.50 6.93
CA LYS A 9 -3.42 14.83 7.54
C LYS A 9 -4.32 14.19 6.47
N PHE A 10 -4.35 14.78 5.27
CA PHE A 10 -5.10 14.34 4.08
C PHE A 10 -4.67 12.98 3.51
N GLY A 11 -3.40 12.58 3.66
CA GLY A 11 -2.86 11.37 3.05
C GLY A 11 -3.46 10.07 3.61
N GLY A 12 -3.72 10.03 4.93
CA GLY A 12 -4.33 8.88 5.59
C GLY A 12 -5.77 8.65 5.12
N TRP A 13 -6.59 9.71 5.12
CA TRP A 13 -7.99 9.64 4.69
C TRP A 13 -8.13 9.23 3.23
N LEU A 14 -7.33 9.81 2.33
CA LEU A 14 -7.38 9.48 0.91
C LEU A 14 -7.02 8.02 0.67
N ARG A 15 -6.01 7.49 1.38
CA ARG A 15 -5.59 6.10 1.28
C ARG A 15 -6.69 5.14 1.76
N SER A 16 -7.30 5.41 2.91
CA SER A 16 -8.37 4.56 3.46
C SER A 16 -9.61 4.55 2.57
N ILE A 17 -10.06 5.72 2.10
CA ILE A 17 -11.21 5.84 1.21
C ILE A 17 -10.95 5.10 -0.10
N THR A 18 -9.76 5.29 -0.69
CA THR A 18 -9.37 4.62 -1.94
C THR A 18 -9.37 3.10 -1.76
N ALA A 19 -8.82 2.58 -0.66
CA ALA A 19 -8.81 1.15 -0.37
C ALA A 19 -10.22 0.58 -0.22
N ILE A 20 -11.12 1.29 0.48
CA ILE A 20 -12.52 0.85 0.67
C ILE A 20 -13.25 0.82 -0.68
N VAL A 21 -13.17 1.89 -1.46
CA VAL A 21 -13.82 1.97 -2.80
C VAL A 21 -13.31 0.85 -3.70
N LEU A 22 -11.99 0.63 -3.72
CA LEU A 22 -11.38 -0.43 -4.52
C LEU A 22 -11.83 -1.83 -4.05
N GLY A 23 -11.93 -2.05 -2.74
CA GLY A 23 -12.46 -3.29 -2.16
C GLY A 23 -13.91 -3.56 -2.57
N ILE A 24 -14.78 -2.54 -2.53
CA ILE A 24 -16.18 -2.66 -2.96
C ILE A 24 -16.26 -3.03 -4.45
N ILE A 25 -15.44 -2.39 -5.30
CA ILE A 25 -15.38 -2.68 -6.73
C ILE A 25 -14.89 -4.12 -6.98
N MET A 26 -13.95 -4.62 -6.18
CA MET A 26 -13.46 -6.01 -6.26
C MET A 26 -14.55 -7.03 -5.90
N VAL A 27 -15.31 -6.77 -4.84
CA VAL A 27 -16.36 -7.69 -4.37
C VAL A 27 -17.59 -7.68 -5.28
N SER A 28 -17.96 -6.52 -5.82
CA SER A 28 -19.19 -6.38 -6.60
C SER A 28 -19.11 -7.04 -7.98
N ASN A 29 -17.96 -6.97 -8.65
CA ASN A 29 -17.79 -7.53 -10.00
C ASN A 29 -16.39 -8.13 -10.22
N PRO A 30 -16.06 -9.27 -9.57
CA PRO A 30 -14.70 -9.79 -9.50
C PRO A 30 -14.09 -10.12 -10.87
N GLY A 31 -14.92 -10.49 -11.85
CA GLY A 31 -14.45 -10.71 -13.23
C GLY A 31 -13.94 -9.45 -13.93
N THR A 32 -14.49 -8.28 -13.59
CA THR A 32 -14.06 -6.99 -14.18
C THR A 32 -12.96 -6.31 -13.38
N SER A 33 -12.84 -6.61 -12.09
CA SER A 33 -11.90 -5.91 -11.20
C SER A 33 -10.45 -6.11 -11.60
N LEU A 34 -10.09 -7.30 -12.07
CA LEU A 34 -8.75 -7.55 -12.58
C LEU A 34 -8.43 -6.69 -13.82
N LEU A 35 -9.39 -6.52 -14.73
CA LEU A 35 -9.24 -5.65 -15.90
C LEU A 35 -9.08 -4.18 -15.48
N ILE A 36 -9.80 -3.74 -14.46
CA ILE A 36 -9.68 -2.40 -13.90
C ILE A 36 -8.28 -2.18 -13.32
N VAL A 37 -7.75 -3.15 -12.57
CA VAL A 37 -6.39 -3.08 -12.02
C VAL A 37 -5.35 -2.95 -13.15
N VAL A 38 -5.45 -3.78 -14.20
CA VAL A 38 -4.54 -3.70 -15.36
C VAL A 38 -4.65 -2.34 -16.05
N LYS A 39 -5.86 -1.81 -16.25
CA LYS A 39 -6.06 -0.48 -16.85
C LYS A 39 -5.50 0.65 -15.99
N VAL A 40 -5.63 0.57 -14.67
CA VAL A 40 -5.05 1.56 -13.75
C VAL A 40 -3.52 1.50 -13.83
N LEU A 41 -2.94 0.30 -13.80
CA LEU A 41 -1.48 0.12 -13.96
C LEU A 41 -0.99 0.65 -15.30
N ALA A 42 -1.73 0.38 -16.38
CA ALA A 42 -1.44 0.90 -17.72
C ALA A 42 -1.46 2.44 -17.76
N ALA A 43 -2.48 3.06 -17.17
CA ALA A 43 -2.59 4.51 -17.07
C ALA A 43 -1.43 5.13 -16.26
N PHE A 44 -1.03 4.48 -15.16
CA PHE A 44 0.16 4.88 -14.40
C PHE A 44 1.45 4.77 -15.21
N LEU A 45 1.61 3.70 -16.00
CA LEU A 45 2.77 3.51 -16.86
C LEU A 45 2.87 4.64 -17.91
N ILE A 46 1.74 4.95 -18.57
CA ILE A 46 1.65 6.04 -19.54
C ILE A 46 1.98 7.37 -18.88
N ALA A 47 1.38 7.67 -17.72
CA ALA A 47 1.64 8.92 -17.00
C ALA A 47 3.11 9.05 -16.59
N SER A 48 3.71 7.97 -16.06
CA SER A 48 5.14 7.91 -15.73
C SER A 48 6.01 8.15 -16.96
N GLY A 49 5.71 7.49 -18.08
CA GLY A 49 6.42 7.67 -19.34
C GLY A 49 6.32 9.10 -19.88
N ILE A 50 5.14 9.74 -19.80
CA ILE A 50 4.96 11.14 -20.19
C ILE A 50 5.81 12.07 -19.31
N VAL A 51 5.78 11.87 -17.99
CA VAL A 51 6.60 12.68 -17.07
C VAL A 51 8.08 12.52 -17.38
N SER A 52 8.55 11.29 -17.58
CA SER A 52 9.94 11.00 -17.95
C SER A 52 10.32 11.64 -19.29
N LEU A 53 9.43 11.62 -20.28
CA LEU A 53 9.64 12.26 -21.58
C LEU A 53 9.82 13.77 -21.44
N VAL A 54 8.94 14.42 -20.67
CA VAL A 54 8.99 15.87 -20.42
C VAL A 54 10.28 16.25 -19.70
N TYR A 55 10.65 15.53 -18.64
CA TYR A 55 11.91 15.76 -17.92
C TYR A 55 13.14 15.54 -18.81
N GLY A 56 13.13 14.50 -19.65
CA GLY A 56 14.19 14.23 -20.60
C GLY A 56 14.40 15.37 -21.60
N ILE A 57 13.32 15.96 -22.13
CA ILE A 57 13.39 17.08 -23.07
C ILE A 57 13.92 18.35 -22.40
N ILE A 58 13.51 18.63 -21.16
CA ILE A 58 13.93 19.84 -20.41
C ILE A 58 15.41 19.76 -20.01
N ASN A 59 15.92 18.60 -19.59
CA ASN A 59 17.29 18.43 -19.07
C ASN A 59 18.34 18.03 -20.13
N ARG A 60 18.23 18.59 -21.33
CA ARG A 60 18.94 18.24 -22.58
C ARG A 60 20.49 18.24 -22.55
N GLN A 61 21.13 18.64 -21.45
CA GLN A 61 22.58 18.90 -21.36
C GLN A 61 23.40 17.73 -20.77
N ARG A 62 22.77 16.65 -20.29
CA ARG A 62 23.48 15.47 -19.76
C ARG A 62 23.25 14.30 -20.71
N GLY A 63 24.30 13.68 -21.22
CA GLY A 63 24.28 12.55 -22.18
C GLY A 63 23.45 11.30 -21.78
N ALA A 64 22.68 11.37 -20.69
CA ALA A 64 21.61 10.45 -20.32
C ALA A 64 20.34 10.59 -21.18
N LEU A 65 20.27 11.59 -22.08
CA LEU A 65 19.11 11.85 -22.95
C LEU A 65 18.64 10.62 -23.72
N ALA A 66 19.56 9.88 -24.35
CA ALA A 66 19.20 8.73 -25.15
C ALA A 66 18.56 7.63 -24.29
N LEU A 67 19.07 7.41 -23.08
CA LEU A 67 18.55 6.39 -22.17
C LEU A 67 17.19 6.81 -21.57
N MET A 68 17.03 8.09 -21.20
CA MET A 68 15.79 8.59 -20.59
C MET A 68 14.63 8.64 -21.60
N VAL A 69 14.88 9.18 -22.80
CA VAL A 69 13.85 9.29 -23.84
C VAL A 69 13.48 7.91 -24.39
N THR A 70 14.44 7.00 -24.56
CA THR A 70 14.15 5.63 -25.01
C THR A 70 13.28 4.89 -23.99
N ASN A 71 13.63 4.97 -22.70
CA ASN A 71 12.81 4.36 -21.65
C ASN A 71 11.40 4.97 -21.59
N ALA A 72 11.27 6.29 -21.73
CA ALA A 72 9.97 6.96 -21.75
C ALA A 72 9.08 6.48 -22.92
N VAL A 73 9.66 6.32 -24.12
CA VAL A 73 8.92 5.81 -25.29
C VAL A 73 8.51 4.36 -25.07
N VAL A 74 9.38 3.53 -24.52
CA VAL A 74 9.08 2.13 -24.18
C VAL A 74 7.95 2.05 -23.15
N ASP A 75 8.00 2.84 -22.08
CA ASP A 75 6.98 2.88 -21.03
C ASP A 75 5.62 3.32 -21.57
N ILE A 76 5.58 4.35 -22.44
CA ILE A 76 4.34 4.79 -23.08
C ILE A 76 3.80 3.70 -24.01
N ALA A 77 4.66 3.11 -24.84
CA ALA A 77 4.25 2.06 -25.78
C ALA A 77 3.68 0.83 -25.07
N ILE A 78 4.38 0.36 -24.02
CA ILE A 78 3.91 -0.74 -23.17
C ILE A 78 2.60 -0.33 -22.47
N GLY A 79 2.52 0.87 -21.91
CA GLY A 79 1.31 1.35 -21.24
C GLY A 79 0.10 1.37 -22.17
N VAL A 80 0.26 1.85 -23.41
CA VAL A 80 -0.80 1.85 -24.43
C VAL A 80 -1.20 0.42 -24.82
N ILE A 81 -0.24 -0.49 -25.02
CA ILE A 81 -0.55 -1.88 -25.39
C ILE A 81 -1.32 -2.60 -24.29
N LEU A 82 -0.94 -2.37 -23.02
CA LEU A 82 -1.65 -2.89 -21.85
C LEU A 82 -3.08 -2.34 -21.75
N PHE A 83 -3.28 -1.08 -22.14
CA PHE A 83 -4.60 -0.45 -22.10
C PHE A 83 -5.56 -1.00 -23.17
N ILE A 84 -5.03 -1.33 -24.35
CA ILE A 84 -5.81 -1.91 -25.47
C ILE A 84 -6.12 -3.39 -25.21
N PHE A 85 -5.16 -4.16 -24.69
CA PHE A 85 -5.29 -5.61 -24.46
C PHE A 85 -5.25 -6.01 -22.98
N PRO A 86 -6.12 -5.47 -22.12
CA PRO A 86 -6.05 -5.73 -20.68
C PRO A 86 -6.38 -7.19 -20.33
N LYS A 87 -7.17 -7.87 -21.16
CA LYS A 87 -7.60 -9.26 -20.93
C LYS A 87 -6.44 -10.25 -21.07
N GLU A 88 -5.62 -10.09 -22.10
CA GLU A 88 -4.48 -10.97 -22.35
C GLU A 88 -3.41 -10.78 -21.28
N VAL A 89 -3.13 -9.53 -20.92
CA VAL A 89 -2.18 -9.19 -19.85
C VAL A 89 -2.64 -9.76 -18.51
N ALA A 90 -3.93 -9.59 -18.17
CA ALA A 90 -4.51 -10.16 -16.97
C ALA A 90 -4.38 -11.69 -16.93
N SER A 91 -4.65 -12.37 -18.04
CA SER A 91 -4.48 -13.82 -18.17
C SER A 91 -3.02 -14.24 -17.97
N PHE A 92 -2.09 -13.55 -18.62
CA PHE A 92 -0.66 -13.80 -18.51
C PHE A 92 -0.15 -13.63 -17.08
N MET A 93 -0.55 -12.55 -16.40
CA MET A 93 -0.21 -12.31 -15.00
C MET A 93 -0.70 -13.46 -14.10
N LEU A 94 -1.91 -13.97 -14.35
CA LEU A 94 -2.46 -15.07 -13.56
C LEU A 94 -1.75 -16.39 -13.77
N ILE A 95 -1.39 -16.69 -15.01
CA ILE A 95 -0.59 -17.89 -15.32
C ILE A 95 0.75 -17.78 -14.58
N LEU A 96 1.39 -16.61 -14.64
CA LEU A 96 2.66 -16.35 -13.94
C LEU A 96 2.52 -16.52 -12.42
N ILE A 97 1.47 -15.95 -11.82
CA ILE A 97 1.15 -16.15 -10.39
C ILE A 97 0.89 -17.63 -10.10
N GLY A 98 0.16 -18.35 -10.96
CA GLY A 98 -0.10 -19.77 -10.84
C GLY A 98 1.18 -20.60 -10.79
N ILE A 99 2.13 -20.33 -11.69
CA ILE A 99 3.45 -20.96 -11.70
C ILE A 99 4.19 -20.68 -10.39
N LEU A 100 4.23 -19.42 -9.94
CA LEU A 100 4.89 -19.02 -8.70
C LEU A 100 4.30 -19.74 -7.48
N VAL A 101 2.97 -19.79 -7.37
CA VAL A 101 2.27 -20.48 -6.28
C VAL A 101 2.55 -21.98 -6.32
N LEU A 102 2.63 -22.59 -7.50
CA LEU A 102 2.94 -24.00 -7.66
C LEU A 102 4.37 -24.31 -7.20
N ILE A 103 5.35 -23.50 -7.60
CA ILE A 103 6.74 -23.61 -7.13
C ILE A 103 6.81 -23.44 -5.61
N PHE A 104 6.10 -22.44 -5.07
CA PHE A 104 6.04 -22.19 -3.63
C PHE A 104 5.45 -23.39 -2.87
N GLY A 105 4.34 -23.95 -3.35
CA GLY A 105 3.70 -25.13 -2.77
C GLY A 105 4.63 -26.34 -2.78
N ILE A 106 5.32 -26.61 -3.89
CA ILE A 106 6.30 -27.70 -3.98
C ILE A 106 7.45 -27.48 -2.99
N MET A 107 8.04 -26.28 -2.96
CA MET A 107 9.11 -25.94 -2.02
C MET A 107 8.66 -26.14 -0.57
N GLN A 108 7.43 -25.74 -0.25
CA GLN A 108 6.87 -25.91 1.09
C GLN A 108 6.73 -27.39 1.46
N ILE A 109 6.34 -28.27 0.53
CA ILE A 109 6.34 -29.73 0.77
C ILE A 109 7.75 -30.24 1.04
N ILE A 110 8.75 -29.83 0.23
CA ILE A 110 10.15 -30.25 0.41
C ILE A 110 10.66 -29.90 1.80
N VAL A 111 10.41 -28.65 2.24
CA VAL A 111 10.76 -28.18 3.58
C VAL A 111 10.08 -29.01 4.66
N LEU A 112 8.79 -29.32 4.48
CA LEU A 112 8.01 -30.10 5.45
C LEU A 112 8.48 -31.54 5.56
N ILE A 113 8.81 -32.18 4.44
CA ILE A 113 9.39 -33.53 4.43
C ILE A 113 10.74 -33.51 5.14
N SER A 114 11.57 -32.49 4.90
CA SER A 114 12.85 -32.33 5.60
C SER A 114 12.67 -32.14 7.11
N ALA A 115 11.74 -31.27 7.51
CA ALA A 115 11.40 -31.04 8.92
C ALA A 115 10.80 -32.28 9.60
N SER A 116 10.06 -33.10 8.85
CA SER A 116 9.44 -34.34 9.36
C SER A 116 10.46 -35.43 9.69
N LYS A 117 11.71 -35.30 9.23
CA LYS A 117 12.82 -36.18 9.64
C LYS A 117 13.32 -35.88 11.07
N VAL A 118 13.04 -34.69 11.58
CA VAL A 118 13.51 -34.21 12.89
C VAL A 118 12.37 -34.15 13.91
N VAL A 119 11.14 -33.84 13.47
CA VAL A 119 9.95 -33.69 14.31
C VAL A 119 8.81 -34.52 13.72
N ASN A 120 8.07 -35.28 14.53
CA ASN A 120 6.89 -36.00 14.05
C ASN A 120 5.75 -35.03 13.75
N ASN A 121 5.74 -34.51 12.52
CA ASN A 121 4.70 -33.61 12.04
C ASN A 121 3.48 -34.45 11.60
N GLY A 122 2.34 -34.27 12.28
CA GLY A 122 1.09 -34.93 11.89
C GLY A 122 0.65 -34.58 10.47
N ILE A 123 -0.15 -35.46 9.83
CA ILE A 123 -0.63 -35.30 8.44
C ILE A 123 -1.25 -33.93 8.15
N PHE A 124 -1.84 -33.28 9.16
CA PHE A 124 -2.48 -31.97 9.04
C PHE A 124 -1.57 -30.87 8.48
N ILE A 125 -0.25 -30.96 8.69
CA ILE A 125 0.67 -29.92 8.23
C ILE A 125 0.79 -29.88 6.69
N TYR A 126 0.52 -31.00 6.01
CA TYR A 126 0.59 -31.11 4.55
C TYR A 126 -0.64 -30.54 3.84
N ILE A 127 -1.72 -30.22 4.57
CA ILE A 127 -2.97 -29.71 3.99
C ILE A 127 -2.74 -28.36 3.31
N MET A 128 -2.03 -27.44 3.97
CA MET A 128 -1.75 -26.11 3.43
C MET A 128 -0.95 -26.13 2.12
N PRO A 129 0.21 -26.82 2.04
CA PRO A 129 0.95 -26.88 0.79
C PRO A 129 0.21 -27.65 -0.31
N ALA A 130 -0.56 -28.69 0.04
CA ALA A 130 -1.42 -29.38 -0.94
C ALA A 130 -2.48 -28.43 -1.53
N LEU A 131 -3.11 -27.60 -0.69
CA LEU A 131 -4.08 -26.60 -1.13
C LEU A 131 -3.42 -25.53 -2.03
N CYS A 132 -2.19 -25.12 -1.72
CA CYS A 132 -1.40 -24.23 -2.57
C CYS A 132 -1.14 -24.83 -3.96
N ILE A 133 -0.73 -26.11 -4.03
CA ILE A 133 -0.49 -26.77 -5.32
C ILE A 133 -1.79 -26.89 -6.13
N ILE A 134 -2.90 -27.26 -5.49
CA ILE A 134 -4.22 -27.33 -6.13
C ILE A 134 -4.63 -25.95 -6.66
N GLY A 135 -4.48 -24.90 -5.84
CA GLY A 135 -4.76 -23.52 -6.23
C GLY A 135 -3.91 -23.07 -7.42
N GLY A 136 -2.59 -23.32 -7.37
CA GLY A 136 -1.66 -23.02 -8.46
C GLY A 136 -2.02 -23.76 -9.75
N ALA A 137 -2.38 -25.05 -9.67
CA ALA A 137 -2.81 -25.82 -10.83
C ALA A 137 -4.12 -25.27 -11.44
N LEU A 138 -5.11 -24.90 -10.61
CA LEU A 138 -6.36 -24.31 -11.08
C LEU A 138 -6.14 -22.99 -11.83
N LEU A 139 -5.19 -22.17 -11.38
CA LEU A 139 -4.76 -20.95 -12.08
C LEU A 139 -4.18 -21.23 -13.48
N LEU A 140 -3.46 -22.34 -13.65
CA LEU A 140 -2.87 -22.71 -14.95
C LEU A 140 -3.90 -23.26 -15.94
N PHE A 141 -4.77 -24.16 -15.49
CA PHE A 141 -5.73 -24.82 -16.39
C PHE A 141 -6.98 -23.97 -16.66
N ARG A 142 -7.41 -23.18 -15.68
CA ARG A 142 -8.61 -22.33 -15.77
C ARG A 142 -8.38 -20.99 -15.07
N PRO A 143 -7.58 -20.08 -15.67
CA PRO A 143 -7.30 -18.78 -15.07
C PRO A 143 -8.61 -18.00 -14.83
N PHE A 144 -9.47 -17.86 -15.84
CA PHE A 144 -10.68 -17.03 -15.75
C PHE A 144 -11.73 -17.53 -14.76
N SER A 145 -11.91 -18.85 -14.63
CA SER A 145 -12.84 -19.40 -13.62
C SER A 145 -12.32 -19.19 -12.20
N SER A 146 -11.00 -19.22 -12.03
CA SER A 146 -10.34 -19.04 -10.72
C SER A 146 -10.25 -17.57 -10.29
N ILE A 147 -10.28 -16.62 -11.24
CA ILE A 147 -10.26 -15.17 -10.97
C ILE A 147 -11.32 -14.78 -9.94
N SER A 148 -12.56 -15.22 -10.14
CA SER A 148 -13.68 -14.72 -9.35
C SER A 148 -13.51 -15.00 -7.85
N ALA A 149 -13.04 -16.20 -7.49
CA ALA A 149 -12.84 -16.59 -6.09
C ALA A 149 -11.65 -15.84 -5.46
N LEU A 150 -10.53 -15.74 -6.19
CA LEU A 150 -9.32 -15.07 -5.70
C LEU A 150 -9.54 -13.56 -5.54
N VAL A 151 -10.19 -12.92 -6.51
CA VAL A 151 -10.51 -11.49 -6.47
C VAL A 151 -11.53 -11.20 -5.37
N LEU A 152 -12.50 -12.08 -5.14
CA LEU A 152 -13.44 -11.94 -4.02
C LEU A 152 -12.71 -12.00 -2.67
N LEU A 153 -11.84 -13.01 -2.48
CA LEU A 153 -11.05 -13.15 -1.26
C LEU A 153 -10.13 -11.94 -1.05
N ALA A 154 -9.45 -11.51 -2.10
CA ALA A 154 -8.59 -10.32 -2.07
C ALA A 154 -9.41 -9.04 -1.80
N GLY A 155 -10.59 -8.90 -2.40
CA GLY A 155 -11.50 -7.77 -2.17
C GLY A 155 -11.95 -7.70 -0.72
N ILE A 156 -12.32 -8.83 -0.11
CA ILE A 156 -12.65 -8.91 1.32
C ILE A 156 -11.44 -8.50 2.18
N ALA A 157 -10.24 -9.01 1.87
CA ALA A 157 -9.03 -8.64 2.60
C ALA A 157 -8.70 -7.14 2.48
N VAL A 158 -8.87 -6.56 1.30
CA VAL A 158 -8.70 -5.13 1.03
C VAL A 158 -9.72 -4.29 1.80
N LEU A 159 -10.97 -4.74 1.90
CA LEU A 159 -11.99 -4.09 2.72
C LEU A 159 -11.60 -4.09 4.20
N ILE A 160 -11.18 -5.25 4.74
CA ILE A 160 -10.72 -5.36 6.14
C ILE A 160 -9.54 -4.41 6.38
N TYR A 161 -8.58 -4.36 5.45
CA TYR A 161 -7.46 -3.44 5.52
C TYR A 161 -7.91 -1.96 5.49
N GLY A 162 -8.78 -1.59 4.54
CA GLY A 162 -9.29 -0.22 4.41
C GLY A 162 -10.04 0.26 5.66
N VAL A 163 -10.84 -0.60 6.27
CA VAL A 163 -11.56 -0.32 7.52
C VAL A 163 -10.58 -0.19 8.69
N SER A 164 -9.60 -1.08 8.79
CA SER A 164 -8.57 -1.03 9.85
C SER A 164 -7.79 0.28 9.80
N GLU A 165 -7.40 0.71 8.60
CA GLU A 165 -6.65 1.95 8.39
C GLU A 165 -7.51 3.20 8.66
N PHE A 166 -8.80 3.13 8.34
CA PHE A 166 -9.76 4.20 8.65
C PHE A 166 -9.86 4.42 10.16
N ILE A 167 -9.99 3.33 10.93
CA ILE A 167 -10.04 3.38 12.40
C ILE A 167 -8.72 3.92 12.97
N ALA A 168 -7.58 3.48 12.46
CA ALA A 168 -6.27 3.96 12.87
C ALA A 168 -6.10 5.46 12.61
N THR A 169 -6.46 5.93 11.41
CA THR A 169 -6.39 7.35 11.04
C THR A 169 -7.28 8.21 11.94
N TRP A 170 -8.49 7.74 12.25
CA TRP A 170 -9.40 8.43 13.15
C TRP A 170 -8.84 8.53 14.59
N ARG A 171 -8.26 7.44 15.10
CA ARG A 171 -7.63 7.40 16.43
C ARG A 171 -6.42 8.33 16.53
N ILE A 172 -5.56 8.36 15.51
CA ILE A 172 -4.38 9.25 15.45
C ILE A 172 -4.82 10.72 15.43
N ASN A 173 -5.85 11.07 14.65
CA ASN A 173 -6.34 12.45 14.60
C ASN A 173 -6.97 12.91 15.92
N ARG A 174 -7.61 12.01 16.67
CA ARG A 174 -8.09 12.31 18.03
C ARG A 174 -6.93 12.49 19.01
N ALA A 175 -5.92 11.64 18.95
CA ALA A 175 -4.74 11.74 19.81
C ALA A 175 -3.94 13.03 19.57
N MET A 176 -3.76 13.44 18.31
CA MET A 176 -3.10 14.70 17.99
C MET A 176 -3.86 15.92 18.51
N LYS A 177 -5.19 15.93 18.41
CA LYS A 177 -6.02 17.03 18.99
C LYS A 177 -5.89 17.10 20.50
N ALA A 178 -5.87 15.96 21.20
CA ALA A 178 -5.66 15.94 22.64
C ALA A 178 -4.28 16.46 23.04
N TYR A 179 -3.23 16.14 22.28
CA TYR A 179 -1.87 16.62 22.53
C TYR A 179 -1.70 18.11 22.21
N GLU A 180 -2.32 18.60 21.13
CA GLU A 180 -2.30 20.03 20.75
C GLU A 180 -3.04 20.89 21.79
N THR A 181 -4.11 20.36 22.38
CA THR A 181 -4.84 21.03 23.48
C THR A 181 -4.01 21.04 24.76
N ALA A 182 -3.39 19.92 25.13
CA ALA A 182 -2.51 19.84 26.31
C ALA A 182 -1.19 20.63 26.17
N ALA A 183 -0.65 20.74 24.94
CA ALA A 183 0.53 21.54 24.66
C ALA A 183 0.24 23.04 24.67
N ASN A 184 -0.93 23.46 24.13
CA ASN A 184 -1.36 24.86 24.20
C ASN A 184 -1.65 25.28 25.65
N ASP A 185 -2.27 24.42 26.46
CA ASP A 185 -2.55 24.67 27.87
C ASP A 185 -1.25 24.89 28.67
N ASN A 186 -0.25 24.01 28.52
CA ASN A 186 1.07 24.18 29.12
C ASN A 186 1.82 25.45 28.64
N SER A 187 1.68 25.83 27.37
CA SER A 187 2.31 27.05 26.84
C SER A 187 1.65 28.34 27.34
N GLY A 188 0.33 28.31 27.58
CA GLY A 188 -0.41 29.40 28.21
C GLY A 188 -0.05 29.56 29.69
N GLN A 189 0.12 28.46 30.41
CA GLN A 189 0.50 28.46 31.82
C GLN A 189 1.93 28.97 32.05
N THR A 190 2.89 28.51 31.23
CA THR A 190 4.31 28.97 31.30
C THR A 190 4.45 30.46 30.95
N GLY A 191 3.60 30.98 30.06
CA GLY A 191 3.56 32.41 29.74
C GLY A 191 2.97 33.27 30.87
N ASN A 192 1.99 32.73 31.60
CA ASN A 192 1.34 33.42 32.72
C ASN A 192 2.27 33.47 33.95
N ASP A 193 2.92 32.35 34.28
CA ASP A 193 3.87 32.26 35.42
C ASP A 193 5.07 33.22 35.23
N MET A 194 5.52 33.45 33.99
CA MET A 194 6.61 34.36 33.69
C MET A 194 6.19 35.85 33.69
N SER A 195 4.90 36.13 33.51
CA SER A 195 4.33 37.48 33.68
C SER A 195 4.11 37.79 35.16
N GLU A 196 3.58 36.83 35.92
CA GLU A 196 3.33 36.95 37.36
C GLU A 196 4.64 37.08 38.15
N ALA A 197 5.72 36.40 37.74
CA ALA A 197 7.06 36.59 38.29
C ALA A 197 7.70 37.96 37.97
N LYS A 198 7.19 38.69 36.97
CA LYS A 198 7.62 40.06 36.65
C LYS A 198 6.84 41.14 37.39
N ASP A 199 5.62 40.83 37.84
CA ASP A 199 4.72 41.72 38.56
C ASP A 199 4.86 41.63 40.08
N VAL A 200 5.81 40.83 40.60
CA VAL A 200 6.15 40.82 42.02
C VAL A 200 6.91 42.10 42.35
N ASP A 201 6.18 43.09 42.88
CA ASP A 201 6.73 44.34 43.38
C ASP A 201 7.71 44.03 44.53
N TYR A 202 8.98 44.37 44.34
CA TYR A 202 10.00 44.18 45.36
C TYR A 202 9.79 45.26 46.42
N GLU A 203 9.02 44.91 47.45
CA GLU A 203 8.87 45.76 48.62
C GLU A 203 10.25 45.94 49.26
N LYS A 204 10.83 47.13 49.09
CA LYS A 204 12.06 47.51 49.77
C LYS A 204 11.74 47.54 51.25
N VAL A 205 12.35 46.62 51.99
CA VAL A 205 12.39 46.67 53.44
C VAL A 205 13.16 47.94 53.82
N GLU A 206 12.43 49.00 54.15
CA GLU A 206 13.01 50.20 54.75
C GLU A 206 13.35 49.88 56.21
N ASP A 207 14.66 49.79 56.47
CA ASP A 207 15.22 49.79 57.83
C ASP A 207 14.92 51.15 58.48
N ASP A 208 13.97 51.17 59.42
CA ASP A 208 13.71 52.35 60.25
C ASP A 208 14.66 52.35 61.47
N LYS A 209 15.67 53.23 61.37
CA LYS A 209 16.52 53.88 62.39
C LYS A 209 16.93 53.15 63.68
#